data_AF-A0A1B6CUN6-F1
#
_entry.id   AF-A0A1B6CUN6-F1
#
_cell.length_a   1.000
_cell.length_b   1.000
_cell.length_c   1.000
_cell.angle_alpha   90.00
_cell.angle_beta   90.00
_cell.angle_gamma   90.00
#
_symmetry.space_group_name_H-M   'P 1'
#
loop_
_entity.id
_entity.type
_entity.pdbx_description
1 polymer ?
#
loop_
_entity_poly.entity_id
_entity_poly.type
_entity_poly.pdbx_seq_one_letter_code
_entity_poly.pdbx_strand_id
1 'polypeptide(L)'
;KILIGYKVQTLFNFVGIRLPPLNIRDIASYKKFLTPTNIPLSVNEIAKQFLDINLSESAHPVEKARVFMKLYFKYKEDWDMSVKNSFTQHVNVYDLNKVISNVHHKGGYYEPVALQCFSVTVKNWKQFNYQMLARITLVSQEGLCVYDRYIKPFSEIVDYHTNITGIHPEHLVNGEDYYKVMDEVFKVLQNKLIIGERLNVNCFQLLRMKVVWWLLRDTFYYSKFRIMKHSHYSLEDFCAKFLDFSIKDKKNPIERGQTLVRVYQAFKEHWESEIDRKFITLRKETQ
;
A
#
# COMPACT_ATOMS: atom_id res chain seq x y z
N LYS A 1 0.68 20.64 1.40
CA LYS A 1 1.65 21.60 1.93
C LYS A 1 2.76 20.78 2.56
N ILE A 2 4.02 21.14 2.33
CA ILE A 2 5.18 20.46 2.91
C ILE A 2 5.68 21.34 4.05
N LEU A 3 5.86 20.74 5.23
CA LEU A 3 6.47 21.41 6.37
C LEU A 3 7.98 21.27 6.28
N ILE A 4 8.69 22.40 6.42
CA ILE A 4 10.15 22.43 6.41
C ILE A 4 10.59 23.01 7.74
N GLY A 5 11.55 22.37 8.39
CA GLY A 5 12.08 22.83 9.67
C GLY A 5 13.30 22.04 10.11
N TYR A 6 13.74 22.26 11.35
CA TYR A 6 14.92 21.61 11.92
C TYR A 6 14.55 20.91 13.21
N LYS A 7 14.81 19.59 13.31
CA LYS A 7 14.40 18.72 14.43
C LYS A 7 12.90 18.81 14.71
N VAL A 8 12.12 18.83 13.63
CA VAL A 8 10.65 18.99 13.66
C VAL A 8 10.01 17.83 14.40
N GLN A 9 10.53 16.61 14.22
CA GLN A 9 9.97 15.42 14.84
C GLN A 9 9.99 15.49 16.38
N THR A 10 11.07 16.04 16.96
CA THR A 10 11.20 16.20 18.41
C THR A 10 10.13 17.13 18.96
N LEU A 11 9.91 18.27 18.30
CA LEU A 11 8.87 19.22 18.67
C LEU A 11 7.49 18.58 18.56
N PHE A 12 7.22 17.85 17.48
CA PHE A 12 5.92 17.26 17.17
C PHE A 12 5.53 16.14 18.13
N ASN A 13 6.50 15.33 18.55
CA ASN A 13 6.30 14.36 19.61
C ASN A 13 5.88 15.04 20.92
N PHE A 14 6.44 16.21 21.23
CA PHE A 14 6.12 16.97 22.44
C PHE A 14 4.72 17.62 22.39
N VAL A 15 4.33 18.18 21.24
CA VAL A 15 3.03 18.89 21.10
C VAL A 15 1.88 18.00 20.58
N GLY A 16 2.11 16.70 20.42
CA GLY A 16 1.08 15.75 19.98
C GLY A 16 0.64 15.89 18.51
N ILE A 17 1.37 16.64 17.69
CA ILE A 17 1.06 16.81 16.26
C ILE A 17 1.69 15.66 15.47
N ARG A 18 0.91 14.99 14.62
CA ARG A 18 1.41 13.95 13.71
C ARG A 18 1.17 14.36 12.25
N LEU A 19 2.26 14.57 11.50
CA LEU A 19 2.19 14.76 10.05
C LEU A 19 2.77 13.53 9.32
N PRO A 20 2.22 13.16 8.14
CA PRO A 20 2.80 12.10 7.33
C PRO A 20 4.27 12.40 6.98
N PRO A 21 5.20 11.42 7.06
CA PRO A 21 6.61 11.63 6.75
C PRO A 21 6.86 12.22 5.36
N LEU A 22 6.03 11.88 4.38
CA LEU A 22 6.09 12.43 3.02
C LEU A 22 5.89 13.95 2.97
N ASN A 23 5.22 14.53 3.97
CA ASN A 23 4.90 15.95 4.08
C ASN A 23 5.90 16.72 4.96
N ILE A 24 6.95 16.06 5.48
CA ILE A 24 7.97 16.68 6.33
C ILE A 24 9.30 16.74 5.58
N ARG A 25 9.98 17.86 5.66
CA ARG A 25 11.38 18.05 5.25
C ARG A 25 12.14 18.55 6.46
N ASP A 26 12.60 17.61 7.27
CA ASP A 26 13.41 17.91 8.44
C ASP A 26 14.87 18.03 8.02
N ILE A 27 15.42 19.25 8.14
CA ILE A 27 16.80 19.57 7.82
C ILE A 27 17.76 18.67 8.61
N ALA A 28 17.43 18.36 9.86
CA ALA A 28 18.26 17.50 10.70
C ALA A 28 18.24 16.02 10.29
N SER A 29 17.35 15.61 9.37
CA SER A 29 17.30 14.23 8.87
C SER A 29 17.79 14.11 7.43
N TYR A 30 18.19 15.20 6.78
CA TYR A 30 18.61 15.15 5.39
C TYR A 30 20.08 14.76 5.26
N LYS A 31 20.34 13.63 4.57
CA LYS A 31 21.68 13.01 4.49
C LYS A 31 22.80 13.95 4.09
N LYS A 32 22.55 14.93 3.21
CA LYS A 32 23.56 15.91 2.80
C LYS A 32 23.99 16.87 3.90
N PHE A 33 23.20 17.02 4.95
CA PHE A 33 23.44 17.91 6.08
C PHE A 33 23.90 17.17 7.34
N LEU A 34 24.27 15.90 7.19
CA LEU A 34 24.81 15.08 8.27
C LEU A 34 26.33 15.00 8.16
N THR A 35 26.99 14.83 9.28
CA THR A 35 28.41 14.45 9.34
C THR A 35 28.62 13.04 8.77
N PRO A 36 29.87 12.62 8.48
CA PRO A 36 30.19 11.24 8.13
C PRO A 36 29.73 10.21 9.18
N THR A 37 29.57 10.63 10.44
CA THR A 37 29.06 9.84 11.55
C THR A 37 27.53 9.89 11.71
N ASN A 38 26.80 10.41 10.71
CA ASN A 38 25.34 10.59 10.71
C ASN A 38 24.78 11.51 11.81
N ILE A 39 25.59 12.45 12.30
CA ILE A 39 25.16 13.45 13.28
C ILE A 39 24.66 14.69 12.53
N PRO A 40 23.50 15.27 12.89
CA PRO A 40 23.00 16.48 12.23
C PRO A 40 23.87 17.69 12.56
N LEU A 41 24.30 18.41 11.52
CA LEU A 41 24.95 19.71 11.67
C LEU A 41 23.98 20.73 12.27
N SER A 42 24.51 21.78 12.90
CA SER A 42 23.72 22.91 13.36
C SER A 42 23.19 23.73 12.18
N VAL A 43 22.11 24.47 12.41
CA VAL A 43 21.54 25.38 11.40
C VAL A 43 22.58 26.38 10.89
N ASN A 44 23.45 26.87 11.77
CA ASN A 44 24.47 27.86 11.43
C ASN A 44 25.56 27.26 10.52
N GLU A 45 26.04 26.05 10.84
CA GLU A 45 26.99 25.33 10.01
C GLU A 45 26.41 25.01 8.63
N ILE A 46 25.15 24.54 8.59
CA ILE A 46 24.47 24.23 7.33
C ILE A 46 24.29 25.50 6.48
N ALA A 47 23.87 26.61 7.09
CA ALA A 47 23.69 27.87 6.38
C ALA A 47 25.00 28.39 5.80
N LYS A 48 26.09 28.33 6.57
CA LYS A 48 27.41 28.76 6.12
C LYS A 48 27.94 27.86 5.01
N GLN A 49 27.91 26.54 5.22
CA GLN A 49 28.50 25.59 4.28
C GLN A 49 27.72 25.49 2.96
N PHE A 50 26.38 25.50 3.02
CA PHE A 50 25.55 25.19 1.85
C PHE A 50 24.91 26.42 1.21
N LEU A 51 24.85 27.57 1.89
CA LEU A 51 24.29 28.81 1.34
C LEU A 51 25.25 30.02 1.43
N ASP A 52 26.43 29.86 2.04
CA ASP A 52 27.37 30.96 2.32
C ASP A 52 26.73 32.09 3.15
N ILE A 53 25.86 31.72 4.09
CA ILE A 53 25.16 32.66 4.98
C ILE A 53 25.70 32.49 6.40
N ASN A 54 26.24 33.56 6.97
CA ASN A 54 26.63 33.59 8.39
C ASN A 54 25.42 33.98 9.25
N LEU A 55 24.84 32.99 9.94
CA LEU A 55 23.79 33.21 10.95
C LEU A 55 24.41 33.40 12.32
N SER A 56 23.92 34.41 13.06
CA SER A 56 24.18 34.53 14.49
C SER A 56 23.53 33.37 15.27
N GLU A 57 24.12 32.95 16.39
CA GLU A 57 23.50 31.99 17.31
C GLU A 57 22.14 32.49 17.83
N SER A 58 22.04 33.79 18.08
CA SER A 58 20.83 34.49 18.50
C SER A 58 19.91 34.89 17.34
N ALA A 59 20.16 34.39 16.11
CA ALA A 59 19.37 34.76 14.94
C ALA A 59 17.86 34.50 15.14
N HIS A 60 17.07 35.46 14.69
CA HIS A 60 15.63 35.49 14.90
C HIS A 60 14.95 34.28 14.19
N PRO A 61 13.87 33.70 14.75
CA PRO A 61 13.20 32.54 14.15
C PRO A 61 12.77 32.73 12.68
N VAL A 62 12.39 33.94 12.31
CA VAL A 62 12.02 34.29 10.92
C VAL A 62 13.21 34.14 9.96
N GLU A 63 14.42 34.51 10.39
CA GLU A 63 15.62 34.36 9.56
C GLU A 63 15.99 32.90 9.37
N LYS A 64 15.92 32.11 10.46
CA LYS A 64 16.11 30.65 10.41
C LYS A 64 15.08 30.01 9.46
N ALA A 65 13.81 30.41 9.54
CA ALA A 65 12.77 29.91 8.63
C ALA A 65 13.05 30.25 7.16
N ARG A 66 13.55 31.46 6.85
CA ARG A 66 13.95 31.84 5.48
C ARG A 66 15.10 30.97 4.98
N VAL A 67 16.09 30.67 5.82
CA VAL A 67 17.20 29.78 5.50
C VAL A 67 16.70 28.37 5.22
N PHE A 68 15.77 27.86 6.02
CA PHE A 68 15.16 26.54 5.81
C PHE A 68 14.47 26.44 4.45
N MET A 69 13.71 27.48 4.07
CA MET A 69 13.08 27.55 2.76
C MET A 69 14.11 27.56 1.62
N LYS A 70 15.18 28.35 1.74
CA LYS A 70 16.27 28.40 0.75
C LYS A 70 16.95 27.03 0.59
N LEU A 71 17.27 26.37 1.70
CA LEU A 71 17.87 25.03 1.69
C LEU A 71 16.96 24.01 0.98
N TYR A 72 15.67 24.00 1.34
CA TYR A 72 14.71 23.10 0.69
C TYR A 72 14.64 23.34 -0.81
N PHE A 73 14.48 24.59 -1.27
CA PHE A 73 14.38 24.87 -2.71
C PHE A 73 15.68 24.55 -3.46
N LYS A 74 16.85 24.79 -2.86
CA LYS A 74 18.14 24.45 -3.47
C LYS A 74 18.29 22.94 -3.72
N TYR A 75 17.74 22.11 -2.85
CA TYR A 75 17.86 20.65 -2.92
C TYR A 75 16.55 19.92 -3.19
N LYS A 76 15.52 20.63 -3.68
CA LYS A 76 14.13 20.14 -3.70
C LYS A 76 13.97 18.80 -4.38
N GLU A 77 14.55 18.63 -5.56
CA GLU A 77 14.37 17.43 -6.37
C GLU A 77 14.98 16.20 -5.70
N ASP A 78 16.25 16.30 -5.32
CA ASP A 78 17.00 15.27 -4.62
C ASP A 78 16.38 14.96 -3.25
N TRP A 79 15.98 15.98 -2.50
CA TRP A 79 15.37 15.80 -1.19
C TRP A 79 13.98 15.15 -1.29
N ASP A 80 13.13 15.61 -2.20
CA ASP A 80 11.83 14.98 -2.43
C ASP A 80 11.97 13.53 -2.90
N MET A 81 12.97 13.23 -3.73
CA MET A 81 13.25 11.88 -4.21
C MET A 81 13.81 11.02 -3.08
N SER A 82 14.71 11.55 -2.25
CA SER A 82 15.27 10.84 -1.09
C SER A 82 14.24 10.54 -0.02
N VAL A 83 13.26 11.44 0.22
CA VAL A 83 12.15 11.16 1.15
C VAL A 83 11.21 10.12 0.56
N LYS A 84 10.88 10.19 -0.74
CA LYS A 84 10.13 9.14 -1.42
C LYS A 84 10.85 7.80 -1.31
N ASN A 85 12.15 7.76 -1.60
CA ASN A 85 12.98 6.56 -1.58
C ASN A 85 13.14 6.01 -0.16
N SER A 86 13.45 6.86 0.81
CA SER A 86 13.56 6.47 2.22
C SER A 86 12.23 6.00 2.77
N PHE A 87 11.11 6.61 2.35
CA PHE A 87 9.78 6.13 2.68
C PHE A 87 9.44 4.80 1.98
N THR A 88 9.92 4.55 0.77
CA THR A 88 9.80 3.23 0.12
C THR A 88 10.78 2.19 0.65
N GLN A 89 11.88 2.60 1.30
CA GLN A 89 12.93 1.72 1.84
C GLN A 89 12.73 1.41 3.34
N HIS A 90 12.23 2.36 4.13
CA HIS A 90 11.96 2.19 5.57
C HIS A 90 10.54 1.69 5.86
N VAL A 91 9.61 1.84 4.90
CA VAL A 91 8.46 0.95 4.86
C VAL A 91 8.97 -0.32 4.21
N ASN A 92 9.27 -1.35 5.02
CA ASN A 92 9.54 -2.69 4.54
C ASN A 92 8.51 -3.00 3.45
N VAL A 93 8.92 -3.02 2.18
CA VAL A 93 8.10 -3.62 1.13
C VAL A 93 7.99 -5.06 1.57
N TYR A 94 6.84 -5.42 2.12
CA TYR A 94 6.55 -6.75 2.59
C TYR A 94 6.63 -7.67 1.38
N ASP A 95 7.78 -8.33 1.26
CA ASP A 95 8.08 -9.25 0.19
C ASP A 95 7.65 -10.63 0.68
N LEU A 96 6.38 -10.95 0.43
CA LEU A 96 5.83 -12.27 0.78
C LEU A 96 6.70 -13.39 0.18
N ASN A 97 7.41 -13.10 -0.91
CA ASN A 97 8.28 -14.06 -1.58
C ASN A 97 9.47 -14.51 -0.72
N LYS A 98 9.97 -13.65 0.18
CA LYS A 98 11.10 -13.98 1.06
C LYS A 98 10.71 -14.88 2.23
N VAL A 99 9.43 -14.91 2.58
CA VAL A 99 8.91 -15.69 3.71
C VAL A 99 8.36 -17.05 3.27
N ILE A 100 8.19 -17.26 1.97
CA ILE A 100 7.98 -18.58 1.37
C ILE A 100 9.32 -19.32 1.36
N SER A 101 9.82 -19.72 2.54
CA SER A 101 11.04 -20.50 2.65
C SER A 101 10.90 -21.85 1.92
N ASN A 102 11.73 -22.08 0.89
CA ASN A 102 12.22 -23.38 0.41
C ASN A 102 11.26 -24.58 0.21
N VAL A 103 9.95 -24.39 0.09
CA VAL A 103 9.03 -25.51 -0.26
C VAL A 103 8.78 -25.49 -1.76
N HIS A 104 9.36 -26.49 -2.42
CA HIS A 104 9.16 -26.78 -3.84
C HIS A 104 7.68 -26.70 -4.24
N HIS A 105 7.42 -26.20 -5.44
CA HIS A 105 6.14 -26.30 -6.17
C HIS A 105 5.55 -27.72 -6.26
N LYS A 106 6.25 -28.75 -5.78
CA LYS A 106 5.75 -30.12 -5.70
C LYS A 106 5.24 -30.39 -4.29
N GLY A 107 3.92 -30.27 -4.11
CA GLY A 107 3.22 -30.87 -2.96
C GLY A 107 2.85 -29.95 -1.79
N GLY A 108 3.18 -28.66 -1.83
CA GLY A 108 2.71 -27.70 -0.82
C GLY A 108 1.23 -27.34 -1.03
N TYR A 109 0.33 -27.84 -0.18
CA TYR A 109 -1.05 -27.37 -0.14
C TYR A 109 -1.07 -25.98 0.53
N TYR A 110 -1.27 -24.92 -0.25
CA TYR A 110 -1.49 -23.59 0.28
C TYR A 110 -3.00 -23.40 0.51
N GLU A 111 -3.37 -23.09 1.76
CA GLU A 111 -4.74 -22.74 2.07
C GLU A 111 -5.10 -21.42 1.37
N PRO A 112 -6.22 -21.37 0.64
CA PRO A 112 -6.69 -20.17 -0.01
C PRO A 112 -7.33 -19.18 0.98
N VAL A 113 -7.09 -17.89 0.71
CA VAL A 113 -7.71 -16.76 1.40
C VAL A 113 -8.12 -15.73 0.34
N ALA A 114 -9.36 -15.25 0.40
CA ALA A 114 -9.79 -14.15 -0.45
C ALA A 114 -9.43 -12.82 0.19
N LEU A 115 -8.84 -11.92 -0.61
CA LEU A 115 -8.47 -10.57 -0.21
C LEU A 115 -9.34 -9.55 -0.94
N GLN A 116 -9.96 -8.65 -0.17
CA GLN A 116 -10.70 -7.50 -0.67
C GLN A 116 -10.17 -6.22 -0.02
N CYS A 117 -9.96 -5.19 -0.83
CA CYS A 117 -9.56 -3.86 -0.38
C CYS A 117 -10.47 -2.84 -1.01
N PHE A 118 -10.89 -1.85 -0.22
CA PHE A 118 -11.55 -0.65 -0.71
C PHE A 118 -10.68 0.56 -0.44
N SER A 119 -10.64 1.45 -1.42
CA SER A 119 -9.90 2.69 -1.37
C SER A 119 -10.82 3.91 -1.41
N VAL A 120 -10.29 5.01 -0.90
CA VAL A 120 -10.87 6.34 -1.05
C VAL A 120 -9.87 7.24 -1.76
N THR A 121 -10.36 8.27 -2.46
CA THR A 121 -9.51 9.30 -3.05
C THR A 121 -9.13 10.30 -1.97
N VAL A 122 -7.84 10.52 -1.79
CA VAL A 122 -7.33 11.54 -0.87
C VAL A 122 -6.60 12.65 -1.61
N LYS A 123 -6.50 13.80 -0.96
CA LYS A 123 -5.81 14.97 -1.47
C LYS A 123 -4.31 14.68 -1.54
N ASN A 124 -3.74 14.82 -2.74
CA ASN A 124 -2.31 14.75 -2.97
C ASN A 124 -1.88 15.93 -3.85
N TRP A 125 -0.85 16.65 -3.38
CA TRP A 125 -0.40 17.90 -4.01
C TRP A 125 0.34 17.69 -5.33
N LYS A 126 0.70 16.45 -5.67
CA LYS A 126 1.44 16.10 -6.90
C LYS A 126 0.64 15.23 -7.86
N GLN A 127 -0.48 14.64 -7.42
CA GLN A 127 -1.24 13.65 -8.20
C GLN A 127 -2.74 13.87 -7.97
N PHE A 128 -3.48 13.96 -9.06
CA PHE A 128 -4.94 13.85 -9.02
C PHE A 128 -5.34 12.39 -8.75
N ASN A 129 -6.46 12.19 -8.05
CA ASN A 129 -7.03 10.86 -7.78
C ASN A 129 -6.15 9.88 -6.99
N TYR A 130 -5.30 10.38 -6.10
CA TYR A 130 -4.44 9.52 -5.27
C TYR A 130 -5.28 8.63 -4.35
N GLN A 131 -5.10 7.31 -4.48
CA GLN A 131 -5.87 6.32 -3.73
C GLN A 131 -5.20 6.01 -2.38
N MET A 132 -6.02 5.89 -1.35
CA MET A 132 -5.64 5.44 -0.02
C MET A 132 -6.50 4.23 0.36
N LEU A 133 -5.87 3.19 0.93
CA LEU A 133 -6.59 2.07 1.53
C LEU A 133 -7.50 2.57 2.67
N ALA A 134 -8.77 2.19 2.64
CA ALA A 134 -9.77 2.63 3.61
C ALA A 134 -10.46 1.47 4.34
N ARG A 135 -10.57 0.30 3.70
CA ARG A 135 -10.98 -0.95 4.35
C ARG A 135 -10.26 -2.14 3.71
N ILE A 136 -9.92 -3.13 4.52
CA ILE A 136 -9.38 -4.42 4.06
C ILE A 136 -10.13 -5.55 4.74
N THR A 137 -10.45 -6.59 3.97
CA THR A 137 -11.17 -7.77 4.41
C THR A 137 -10.49 -9.02 3.88
N LEU A 138 -10.30 -10.02 4.74
CA LEU A 138 -9.77 -11.35 4.42
C LEU A 138 -10.81 -12.40 4.81
N VAL A 139 -11.09 -13.31 3.88
CA VAL A 139 -12.05 -14.40 4.07
C VAL A 139 -11.37 -15.75 3.84
N SER A 140 -11.51 -16.68 4.77
CA SER A 140 -10.92 -18.03 4.70
C SER A 140 -11.62 -18.92 3.66
N GLN A 141 -11.04 -20.09 3.39
CA GLN A 141 -11.63 -21.09 2.49
C GLN A 141 -13.04 -21.53 2.94
N GLU A 142 -13.31 -21.52 4.24
CA GLU A 142 -14.61 -21.88 4.83
C GLU A 142 -15.64 -20.74 4.69
N GLY A 143 -15.24 -19.58 4.16
CA GLY A 143 -16.10 -18.41 4.05
C GLY A 143 -16.17 -17.57 5.34
N LEU A 144 -15.30 -17.82 6.32
CA LEU A 144 -15.24 -17.05 7.56
C LEU A 144 -14.46 -15.75 7.36
N CYS A 145 -14.98 -14.64 7.89
CA CYS A 145 -14.25 -13.38 7.93
C CYS A 145 -13.16 -13.48 9.01
N VAL A 146 -11.90 -13.61 8.58
CA VAL A 146 -10.75 -13.78 9.49
C VAL A 146 -10.06 -12.46 9.81
N TYR A 147 -10.30 -11.43 9.01
CA TYR A 147 -9.78 -10.09 9.25
C TYR A 147 -10.65 -9.06 8.53
N ASP A 148 -11.08 -8.02 9.22
CA ASP A 148 -11.82 -6.90 8.62
C ASP A 148 -11.55 -5.63 9.40
N ARG A 149 -10.90 -4.65 8.78
CA ARG A 149 -10.53 -3.39 9.43
C ARG A 149 -10.72 -2.21 8.50
N TYR A 150 -11.22 -1.12 9.07
CA TYR A 150 -11.14 0.21 8.48
C TYR A 150 -9.79 0.84 8.82
N ILE A 151 -9.24 1.66 7.92
CA ILE A 151 -7.93 2.29 8.07
C ILE A 151 -8.11 3.78 8.35
N LYS A 152 -7.34 4.31 9.30
CA LYS A 152 -7.33 5.73 9.65
C LYS A 152 -6.81 6.58 8.48
N PRO A 153 -7.49 7.68 8.11
CA PRO A 153 -7.03 8.56 7.05
C PRO A 153 -5.70 9.25 7.39
N PHE A 154 -4.73 9.19 6.47
CA PHE A 154 -3.47 9.95 6.59
C PHE A 154 -3.52 11.33 5.89
N SER A 155 -4.56 11.58 5.10
CA SER A 155 -4.79 12.82 4.36
C SER A 155 -6.29 13.11 4.26
N GLU A 156 -6.62 14.34 3.92
CA GLU A 156 -7.99 14.78 3.64
C GLU A 156 -8.60 13.94 2.51
N ILE A 157 -9.75 13.33 2.76
CA ILE A 157 -10.48 12.54 1.77
C ILE A 157 -11.26 13.49 0.87
N VAL A 158 -11.07 13.34 -0.44
CA VAL A 158 -11.78 14.09 -1.48
C VAL A 158 -13.03 13.34 -1.93
N ASP A 159 -12.95 12.01 -2.01
CA ASP A 159 -14.07 11.17 -2.43
C ASP A 159 -14.00 9.80 -1.76
N TYR A 160 -15.09 9.41 -1.10
CA TYR A 160 -15.23 8.13 -0.41
C TYR A 160 -15.65 6.99 -1.36
N HIS A 161 -16.13 7.33 -2.56
CA HIS A 161 -16.73 6.38 -3.50
C HIS A 161 -17.85 5.56 -2.86
N THR A 162 -18.65 6.16 -1.96
CA THR A 162 -19.63 5.45 -1.11
C THR A 162 -20.64 4.60 -1.90
N ASN A 163 -20.95 5.01 -3.13
CA ASN A 163 -21.81 4.24 -4.04
C ASN A 163 -21.22 2.88 -4.44
N ILE A 164 -19.91 2.71 -4.34
CA ILE A 164 -19.16 1.50 -4.71
C ILE A 164 -18.61 0.82 -3.45
N THR A 165 -18.05 1.59 -2.52
CA THR A 165 -17.32 1.07 -1.35
C THR A 165 -18.17 0.88 -0.11
N GLY A 166 -19.33 1.55 -0.02
CA GLY A 166 -20.12 1.62 1.21
C GLY A 166 -19.40 2.30 2.38
N ILE A 167 -18.29 3.01 2.13
CA ILE A 167 -17.53 3.70 3.16
C ILE A 167 -18.13 5.08 3.40
N HIS A 168 -18.34 5.40 4.67
CA HIS A 168 -18.80 6.68 5.17
C HIS A 168 -17.74 7.26 6.14
N PRO A 169 -17.71 8.58 6.37
CA PRO A 169 -16.72 9.23 7.24
C PRO A 169 -16.61 8.59 8.63
N GLU A 170 -17.74 8.25 9.26
CA GLU A 170 -17.84 7.64 10.58
C GLU A 170 -17.12 6.30 10.68
N HIS A 171 -17.02 5.54 9.59
CA HIS A 171 -16.28 4.28 9.56
C HIS A 171 -14.77 4.48 9.74
N LEU A 172 -14.23 5.63 9.31
CA LEU A 172 -12.79 5.88 9.27
C LEU A 172 -12.29 6.67 10.48
N VAL A 173 -13.19 7.33 11.24
CA VAL A 173 -12.82 8.11 12.44
C VAL A 173 -12.05 7.26 13.45
N ASN A 174 -12.52 6.03 13.67
CA ASN A 174 -11.92 5.05 14.58
C ASN A 174 -11.15 3.96 13.82
N GLY A 175 -10.73 4.24 12.58
CA GLY A 175 -9.93 3.30 11.79
C GLY A 175 -8.59 2.99 12.47
N GLU A 176 -8.05 1.82 12.14
CA GLU A 176 -6.75 1.35 12.63
C GLU A 176 -5.59 2.05 11.92
N ASP A 177 -4.42 2.07 12.56
CA ASP A 177 -3.20 2.57 11.93
C ASP A 177 -2.80 1.69 10.75
N TYR A 178 -2.45 2.33 9.62
CA TYR A 178 -2.09 1.64 8.39
C TYR A 178 -0.96 0.63 8.58
N TYR A 179 0.10 0.97 9.34
CA TYR A 179 1.25 0.09 9.49
C TYR A 179 0.94 -1.12 10.37
N LYS A 180 0.10 -0.94 11.39
CA LYS A 180 -0.42 -2.05 12.19
C LYS A 180 -1.23 -3.01 11.32
N VAL A 181 -2.14 -2.48 10.51
CA VAL A 181 -2.97 -3.29 9.58
C VAL A 181 -2.08 -4.05 8.59
N MET A 182 -1.04 -3.40 8.08
CA MET A 182 -0.06 -4.00 7.18
C MET A 182 0.66 -5.20 7.78
N ASP A 183 1.17 -5.07 9.01
CA ASP A 183 1.84 -6.15 9.74
C ASP A 183 0.90 -7.33 10.00
N GLU A 184 -0.35 -7.05 10.39
CA GLU A 184 -1.36 -8.07 10.67
C GLU A 184 -1.77 -8.81 9.39
N VAL A 185 -2.04 -8.08 8.30
CA VAL A 185 -2.38 -8.66 6.99
C VAL A 185 -1.22 -9.50 6.45
N PHE A 186 0.02 -9.02 6.58
CA PHE A 186 1.18 -9.80 6.14
C PHE A 186 1.25 -11.16 6.82
N LYS A 187 1.03 -11.23 8.14
CA LYS A 187 1.01 -12.49 8.90
C LYS A 187 -0.10 -13.42 8.42
N VAL A 188 -1.29 -12.89 8.11
CA VAL A 188 -2.40 -13.71 7.60
C VAL A 188 -2.09 -14.26 6.21
N LEU A 189 -1.46 -13.46 5.34
CA LEU A 189 -1.17 -13.84 3.95
C LEU A 189 0.06 -14.76 3.80
N GLN A 190 0.89 -14.90 4.83
CA GLN A 190 2.03 -15.81 4.81
C GLN A 190 1.59 -17.24 4.50
N ASN A 191 2.26 -17.86 3.51
CA ASN A 191 1.97 -19.23 3.07
C ASN A 191 0.50 -19.47 2.69
N LYS A 192 -0.18 -18.44 2.14
CA LYS A 192 -1.54 -18.56 1.62
C LYS A 192 -1.58 -18.41 0.12
N LEU A 193 -2.62 -18.99 -0.45
CA LEU A 193 -3.04 -18.79 -1.82
C LEU A 193 -4.02 -17.60 -1.86
N ILE A 194 -3.68 -16.50 -2.52
CA ILE A 194 -4.45 -15.26 -2.44
C ILE A 194 -5.43 -15.17 -3.62
N ILE A 195 -6.73 -15.20 -3.32
CA ILE A 195 -7.80 -15.07 -4.29
C ILE A 195 -8.29 -13.62 -4.31
N GLY A 196 -8.57 -13.05 -5.48
CA GLY A 196 -9.17 -11.73 -5.56
C GLY A 196 -9.46 -11.24 -6.97
N GLU A 197 -9.80 -9.96 -7.07
CA GLU A 197 -10.12 -9.30 -8.33
C GLU A 197 -9.18 -8.11 -8.54
N ARG A 198 -8.36 -8.17 -9.60
CA ARG A 198 -7.36 -7.15 -9.96
C ARG A 198 -6.48 -6.77 -8.77
N LEU A 199 -6.00 -7.79 -8.05
CA LEU A 199 -5.30 -7.70 -6.76
C LEU A 199 -4.14 -6.70 -6.79
N ASN A 200 -3.42 -6.60 -7.89
CA ASN A 200 -2.30 -5.66 -8.01
C ASN A 200 -2.74 -4.20 -7.78
N VAL A 201 -3.74 -3.72 -8.53
CA VAL A 201 -4.19 -2.32 -8.46
C VAL A 201 -5.13 -2.09 -7.29
N ASN A 202 -5.97 -3.07 -6.94
CA ASN A 202 -6.97 -2.93 -5.90
C ASN A 202 -6.40 -3.14 -4.49
N CYS A 203 -5.34 -3.93 -4.33
CA CYS A 203 -4.82 -4.32 -3.02
C CYS A 203 -3.31 -4.06 -2.91
N PHE A 204 -2.48 -4.74 -3.69
CA PHE A 204 -1.03 -4.80 -3.44
C PHE A 204 -0.29 -3.47 -3.68
N GLN A 205 -0.75 -2.62 -4.59
CA GLN A 205 -0.22 -1.25 -4.72
C GLN A 205 -0.54 -0.40 -3.47
N LEU A 206 -1.74 -0.57 -2.89
CA LEU A 206 -2.15 0.15 -1.68
C LEU A 206 -1.47 -0.40 -0.43
N LEU A 207 -1.26 -1.71 -0.36
CA LEU A 207 -0.53 -2.40 0.70
C LEU A 207 0.98 -2.29 0.53
N ARG A 208 1.48 -1.92 -0.65
CA ARG A 208 2.93 -1.96 -0.97
C ARG A 208 3.56 -3.33 -0.72
N MET A 209 2.81 -4.37 -1.04
CA MET A 209 3.25 -5.77 -0.96
C MET A 209 3.70 -6.26 -2.32
N LYS A 210 4.73 -7.10 -2.34
CA LYS A 210 5.11 -7.87 -3.54
C LYS A 210 4.72 -9.31 -3.35
N VAL A 211 3.98 -9.85 -4.31
CA VAL A 211 3.53 -11.24 -4.31
C VAL A 211 3.82 -11.86 -5.67
N VAL A 212 4.45 -13.03 -5.65
CA VAL A 212 4.69 -13.85 -6.83
C VAL A 212 3.38 -14.33 -7.45
N TRP A 213 3.32 -14.28 -8.77
CA TRP A 213 2.10 -14.52 -9.54
C TRP A 213 1.47 -15.89 -9.29
N TRP A 214 2.24 -16.89 -8.88
CA TRP A 214 1.75 -18.24 -8.68
C TRP A 214 1.01 -18.47 -7.36
N LEU A 215 1.20 -17.58 -6.38
CA LEU A 215 0.35 -17.54 -5.20
C LEU A 215 -0.96 -16.80 -5.44
N LEU A 216 -1.15 -16.20 -6.62
CA LEU A 216 -2.34 -15.43 -6.94
C LEU A 216 -3.36 -16.28 -7.69
N ARG A 217 -4.62 -16.16 -7.30
CA ARG A 217 -5.81 -16.56 -8.07
C ARG A 217 -6.64 -15.31 -8.29
N ASP A 218 -6.08 -14.47 -9.14
CA ASP A 218 -6.72 -13.22 -9.54
C ASP A 218 -7.66 -13.48 -10.72
N THR A 219 -8.94 -13.15 -10.54
CA THR A 219 -9.98 -13.31 -11.58
C THR A 219 -9.60 -12.58 -12.87
N PHE A 220 -8.84 -11.50 -12.79
CA PHE A 220 -8.37 -10.76 -13.96
C PHE A 220 -7.44 -11.57 -14.87
N TYR A 221 -6.67 -12.51 -14.30
CA TYR A 221 -5.75 -13.34 -15.08
C TYR A 221 -6.37 -14.70 -15.47
N TYR A 222 -7.46 -15.11 -14.82
CA TYR A 222 -8.09 -16.39 -15.06
C TYR A 222 -8.80 -16.42 -16.42
N SER A 223 -8.55 -17.44 -17.24
CA SER A 223 -9.06 -17.47 -18.62
C SER A 223 -10.59 -17.46 -18.70
N LYS A 224 -11.30 -18.10 -17.74
CA LYS A 224 -12.78 -18.17 -17.74
C LYS A 224 -13.44 -16.81 -17.53
N PHE A 225 -12.77 -15.88 -16.85
CA PHE A 225 -13.26 -14.51 -16.69
C PHE A 225 -13.07 -13.68 -17.96
N ARG A 226 -12.26 -14.14 -18.93
CA ARG A 226 -11.94 -13.40 -20.14
C ARG A 226 -13.00 -13.63 -21.22
N ILE A 227 -13.63 -12.54 -21.65
CA ILE A 227 -14.58 -12.54 -22.77
C ILE A 227 -13.81 -12.38 -24.08
N MET A 228 -12.93 -11.38 -24.14
CA MET A 228 -12.06 -11.06 -25.28
C MET A 228 -10.73 -10.48 -24.77
N LYS A 229 -9.79 -10.16 -25.66
CA LYS A 229 -8.42 -9.70 -25.32
C LYS A 229 -8.36 -8.60 -24.23
N HIS A 230 -9.31 -7.68 -24.22
CA HIS A 230 -9.37 -6.56 -23.27
C HIS A 230 -10.68 -6.49 -22.48
N SER A 231 -11.51 -7.53 -22.52
CA SER A 231 -12.81 -7.56 -21.86
C SER A 231 -12.92 -8.77 -20.94
N HIS A 232 -13.32 -8.52 -19.71
CA HIS A 232 -13.47 -9.53 -18.66
C HIS A 232 -14.86 -9.39 -18.03
N TYR A 233 -15.46 -10.50 -17.61
CA TYR A 233 -16.64 -10.46 -16.76
C TYR A 233 -16.33 -9.75 -15.45
N SER A 234 -17.29 -8.98 -14.95
CA SER A 234 -17.30 -8.60 -13.54
C SER A 234 -17.51 -9.86 -12.68
N LEU A 235 -17.19 -9.81 -11.39
CA LEU A 235 -17.49 -10.91 -10.47
C LEU A 235 -18.99 -11.26 -10.49
N GLU A 236 -19.83 -10.23 -10.56
CA GLU A 236 -21.29 -10.33 -10.62
C GLU A 236 -21.76 -11.05 -11.88
N ASP A 237 -21.33 -10.59 -13.06
CA ASP A 237 -21.74 -11.18 -14.34
C ASP A 237 -21.23 -12.62 -14.47
N PHE A 238 -20.03 -12.89 -13.96
CA PHE A 238 -19.47 -14.23 -13.94
C PHE A 238 -20.32 -15.17 -13.08
N CYS A 239 -20.69 -14.75 -11.88
CA CYS A 239 -21.50 -15.57 -10.97
C CYS A 239 -22.91 -15.82 -11.54
N ALA A 240 -23.55 -14.78 -12.08
CA ALA A 240 -24.87 -14.92 -12.69
C ALA A 240 -24.85 -15.89 -13.88
N LYS A 241 -23.80 -15.81 -14.71
CA LYS A 241 -23.68 -16.63 -15.92
C LYS A 241 -23.30 -18.08 -15.65
N PHE A 242 -22.38 -18.32 -14.72
CA PHE A 242 -21.73 -19.63 -14.57
C PHE A 242 -22.08 -20.38 -13.29
N LEU A 243 -22.64 -19.70 -12.28
CA LEU A 243 -22.96 -20.29 -10.97
C LEU A 243 -24.44 -20.14 -10.58
N ASP A 244 -25.26 -19.52 -11.45
CA ASP A 244 -26.66 -19.15 -11.17
C ASP A 244 -26.81 -18.47 -9.79
N PHE A 245 -25.86 -17.57 -9.50
CA PHE A 245 -25.72 -16.91 -8.21
C PHE A 245 -25.59 -15.40 -8.39
N SER A 246 -26.31 -14.64 -7.59
CA SER A 246 -26.23 -13.18 -7.55
C SER A 246 -25.75 -12.70 -6.19
N ILE A 247 -24.79 -11.78 -6.20
CA ILE A 247 -24.29 -11.09 -5.00
C ILE A 247 -25.38 -10.12 -4.52
N LYS A 248 -25.78 -10.22 -3.25
CA LYS A 248 -26.85 -9.41 -2.66
C LYS A 248 -26.39 -7.99 -2.40
N ASP A 249 -25.30 -7.81 -1.66
CA ASP A 249 -24.70 -6.51 -1.38
C ASP A 249 -23.30 -6.41 -2.01
N LYS A 250 -23.26 -5.73 -3.16
CA LYS A 250 -22.01 -5.50 -3.91
C LYS A 250 -20.99 -4.65 -3.14
N LYS A 251 -21.44 -3.91 -2.12
CA LYS A 251 -20.60 -3.05 -1.27
C LYS A 251 -20.10 -3.79 -0.04
N ASN A 252 -20.54 -5.02 0.21
CA ASN A 252 -20.09 -5.82 1.34
C ASN A 252 -18.82 -6.61 0.97
N PRO A 253 -17.64 -6.22 1.46
CA PRO A 253 -16.39 -6.90 1.09
C PRO A 253 -16.32 -8.33 1.63
N ILE A 254 -17.08 -8.66 2.69
CA ILE A 254 -17.16 -10.02 3.23
C ILE A 254 -17.91 -10.92 2.24
N GLU A 255 -19.08 -10.50 1.77
CA GLU A 255 -19.86 -11.26 0.78
C GLU A 255 -19.09 -11.41 -0.54
N ARG A 256 -18.41 -10.35 -0.99
CA ARG A 256 -17.50 -10.43 -2.15
C ARG A 256 -16.39 -11.45 -1.94
N GLY A 257 -15.73 -11.44 -0.76
CA GLY A 257 -14.69 -12.40 -0.40
C GLY A 257 -15.21 -13.83 -0.40
N GLN A 258 -16.36 -14.08 0.19
CA GLN A 258 -17.04 -15.39 0.17
C GLN A 258 -17.36 -15.84 -1.26
N THR A 259 -17.83 -14.91 -2.10
CA THR A 259 -18.13 -15.18 -3.51
C THR A 259 -16.88 -15.56 -4.29
N LEU A 260 -15.75 -14.88 -4.07
CA LEU A 260 -14.46 -15.21 -4.69
C LEU A 260 -13.96 -16.60 -4.28
N VAL A 261 -14.08 -16.95 -2.99
CA VAL A 261 -13.75 -18.30 -2.52
C VAL A 261 -14.64 -19.35 -3.20
N ARG A 262 -15.94 -19.09 -3.31
CA ARG A 262 -16.90 -19.98 -3.99
C ARG A 262 -16.55 -20.16 -5.47
N VAL A 263 -16.22 -19.08 -6.17
CA VAL A 263 -15.76 -19.12 -7.58
C VAL A 263 -14.49 -19.97 -7.69
N TYR A 264 -13.51 -19.72 -6.82
CA TYR A 264 -12.28 -20.52 -6.83
C TYR A 264 -12.56 -22.01 -6.59
N GLN A 265 -13.40 -22.35 -5.61
CA GLN A 265 -13.76 -23.75 -5.32
C GLN A 265 -14.47 -24.42 -6.49
N ALA A 266 -15.45 -23.75 -7.11
CA ALA A 266 -16.21 -24.29 -8.24
C ALA A 266 -15.34 -24.55 -9.48
N PHE A 267 -14.27 -23.77 -9.65
CA PHE A 267 -13.39 -23.84 -10.83
C PHE A 267 -11.97 -24.29 -10.51
N LYS A 268 -11.74 -24.85 -9.31
CA LYS A 268 -10.40 -25.13 -8.76
C LYS A 268 -9.55 -25.96 -9.71
N GLU A 269 -10.07 -27.11 -10.16
CA GLU A 269 -9.33 -28.04 -11.01
C GLU A 269 -8.82 -27.38 -12.29
N HIS A 270 -9.68 -26.60 -12.95
CA HIS A 270 -9.32 -25.89 -14.17
C HIS A 270 -8.34 -24.73 -13.90
N TRP A 271 -8.55 -23.98 -12.82
CA TRP A 271 -7.69 -22.85 -12.48
C TRP A 271 -6.28 -23.32 -12.11
N GLU A 272 -6.15 -24.34 -11.26
CA GLU A 272 -4.85 -24.92 -10.91
C GLU A 272 -4.12 -25.48 -12.14
N SER A 273 -4.84 -26.17 -13.02
CA SER A 273 -4.29 -26.68 -14.29
C SER A 273 -3.75 -25.58 -15.21
N GLU A 274 -4.30 -24.36 -15.16
CA GLU A 274 -3.76 -23.20 -15.90
C GLU A 274 -2.46 -22.67 -15.31
N ILE A 275 -2.40 -22.61 -13.99
CA ILE A 275 -1.22 -22.17 -13.25
C ILE A 275 -0.07 -23.13 -13.52
N ASP A 276 -0.32 -24.44 -13.44
CA ASP A 276 0.67 -25.49 -13.72
C ASP A 276 1.19 -25.43 -15.15
N ARG A 277 0.31 -25.25 -16.14
CA ARG A 277 0.73 -25.07 -17.55
C ARG A 277 1.62 -23.85 -17.71
N LYS A 278 1.25 -22.72 -17.10
CA LYS A 278 2.05 -21.48 -17.14
C LYS A 278 3.44 -21.68 -16.52
N PHE A 279 3.53 -22.44 -15.43
CA PHE A 279 4.81 -22.82 -14.84
C PHE A 279 5.70 -23.62 -15.79
N ILE A 280 5.13 -24.63 -16.46
CA ILE A 280 5.85 -25.47 -17.40
C ILE A 280 6.40 -24.64 -18.56
N THR A 281 5.59 -23.73 -19.12
CA THR A 281 6.01 -22.85 -20.22
C THR A 281 7.17 -21.94 -19.82
N LEU A 282 7.07 -21.26 -18.67
CA LEU A 282 8.11 -20.34 -18.20
C LEU A 282 9.45 -21.05 -17.92
N ARG A 283 9.43 -22.31 -17.46
CA ARG A 283 10.65 -23.10 -17.28
C ARG A 283 11.32 -23.49 -18.59
N LYS A 284 10.55 -23.71 -19.65
CA LYS A 284 11.08 -24.03 -20.98
C LYS A 284 11.71 -22.82 -21.66
N GLU A 285 11.23 -21.61 -21.38
CA GLU A 285 11.76 -20.36 -21.94
C GLU A 285 13.04 -19.86 -21.24
N THR A 286 13.35 -20.41 -20.06
CA THR A 286 14.49 -20.00 -19.23
C THR A 286 15.65 -21.01 -19.25
N GLN A 287 15.52 -22.10 -20.02
CA GLN A 287 16.56 -23.10 -20.32
C GLN A 287 17.07 -22.91 -21.74
#